data_AF-A0AAD7I713-F1
#
_entry.id   AF-A0AAD7I713-F1
#
_cell.length_a   1.000
_cell.length_b   1.000
_cell.length_c   1.000
_cell.angle_alpha   90.00
_cell.angle_beta   90.00
_cell.angle_gamma   90.00
#
_symmetry.space_group_name_H-M   'P 1'
#
loop_
_entity.id
_entity.type
_entity.pdbx_description
1 polymer ?
#
loop_
_entity_poly.entity_id
_entity_poly.type
_entity_poly.pdbx_seq_one_letter_code
_entity_poly.pdbx_strand_id
1 'polypeptide(L)'
;MFVQKPGRARPNVANPRAIFYISAARAAKASKVLAQSDAENAVEAKKDATVAMDRPVAEIITAHCKPLVQDELYDNPASDPVCPCKTCLAFPPATRPAHCRCSGCLPEVSDELYAPLPKEKKAPNEIPQSQRLTKPMKAAGIIQLQEFRLSIWFEGSDLTQGLTPLEEFLPDVIMQELMDRFSLVKTVADVTRVVKNLSGMAGHHEELYALLVELKRCSRR
;
A
#
# COMPACT_ATOMS: atom_id res chain seq x y z
N MET A 1 -3.79 16.81 -1.80
CA MET A 1 -3.79 15.49 -2.48
C MET A 1 -4.70 14.49 -1.75
N PHE A 2 -6.03 14.68 -1.79
CA PHE A 2 -6.99 13.77 -1.15
C PHE A 2 -7.46 12.63 -2.09
N VAL A 3 -7.45 12.86 -3.40
CA VAL A 3 -8.15 12.00 -4.38
C VAL A 3 -7.25 11.02 -5.13
N GLN A 4 -5.99 11.40 -5.39
CA GLN A 4 -5.12 10.62 -6.28
C GLN A 4 -4.66 9.27 -5.70
N LYS A 5 -4.46 9.19 -4.38
CA LYS A 5 -3.95 7.97 -3.73
C LYS A 5 -5.03 6.88 -3.63
N PRO A 6 -6.27 7.17 -3.16
CA PRO A 6 -7.32 6.16 -3.12
C PRO A 6 -7.68 5.54 -4.48
N GLY A 7 -7.64 6.32 -5.56
CA GLY A 7 -7.98 5.85 -6.90
C GLY A 7 -7.09 4.74 -7.45
N ARG A 8 -5.87 4.57 -6.91
CA ARG A 8 -4.87 3.60 -7.40
C ARG A 8 -5.01 2.19 -6.81
N ALA A 9 -5.85 1.98 -5.79
CA ALA A 9 -5.96 0.70 -5.07
C ALA A 9 -6.73 -0.41 -5.80
N ARG A 10 -7.21 -0.15 -7.03
CA ARG A 10 -8.18 -1.01 -7.74
C ARG A 10 -7.73 -2.45 -8.06
N PRO A 11 -6.48 -2.77 -8.46
CA PRO A 11 -6.20 -4.12 -8.95
C PRO A 11 -6.15 -5.19 -7.84
N ASN A 12 -6.00 -4.79 -6.56
CA ASN A 12 -5.63 -5.73 -5.49
C ASN A 12 -6.68 -5.86 -4.37
N VAL A 13 -7.81 -5.13 -4.44
CA VAL A 13 -8.79 -5.09 -3.35
C VAL A 13 -10.20 -5.18 -3.91
N ALA A 14 -10.96 -6.21 -3.48
CA ALA A 14 -12.34 -6.42 -3.91
C ALA A 14 -13.30 -5.28 -3.54
N ASN A 15 -13.06 -4.63 -2.38
CA ASN A 15 -13.86 -3.51 -1.88
C ASN A 15 -12.95 -2.39 -1.40
N PRO A 16 -12.36 -1.58 -2.30
CA PRO A 16 -11.45 -0.51 -1.91
C PRO A 16 -12.17 0.53 -1.08
N ARG A 17 -11.58 0.93 0.05
CA ARG A 17 -12.09 1.99 0.93
C ARG A 17 -11.02 3.05 1.12
N ALA A 18 -11.45 4.32 1.13
CA ALA A 18 -10.61 5.45 1.49
C ALA A 18 -10.96 5.88 2.92
N ILE A 19 -10.01 5.80 3.84
CA ILE A 19 -10.18 6.22 5.24
C ILE A 19 -9.31 7.45 5.47
N PHE A 20 -9.94 8.55 5.90
CA PHE A 20 -9.26 9.79 6.22
C PHE A 20 -9.35 10.04 7.72
N TYR A 21 -8.21 10.00 8.41
CA TYR A 21 -8.11 10.38 9.81
C TYR A 21 -8.01 11.91 9.91
N ILE A 22 -9.06 12.55 10.41
CA ILE A 22 -9.14 14.00 10.57
C ILE A 22 -9.27 14.29 12.06
N SER A 23 -8.31 15.05 12.61
CA SER A 23 -8.41 15.49 14.00
C SER A 23 -9.50 16.55 14.17
N ALA A 24 -10.10 16.62 15.36
CA ALA A 24 -11.10 17.64 15.69
C ALA A 24 -10.59 19.07 15.41
N ALA A 25 -9.32 19.34 15.73
CA ALA A 25 -8.68 20.62 15.44
C ALA A 25 -8.64 20.92 13.93
N ARG A 26 -8.38 19.92 13.08
CA ARG A 26 -8.37 20.08 11.62
C ARG A 26 -9.77 20.28 11.05
N ALA A 27 -10.78 19.60 11.59
CA ALA A 27 -12.18 19.82 11.21
C ALA A 27 -12.66 21.23 11.59
N ALA A 28 -12.32 21.71 12.79
CA ALA A 28 -12.60 23.08 13.21
C ALA A 28 -11.88 24.11 12.33
N LYS A 29 -10.62 23.84 11.94
CA LYS A 29 -9.87 24.68 11.01
C LYS A 29 -10.54 24.75 9.64
N ALA A 30 -10.99 23.62 9.09
CA ALA A 30 -11.71 23.57 7.82
C ALA A 30 -12.98 24.44 7.86
N SER A 31 -13.77 24.33 8.92
CA SER A 31 -14.99 25.13 9.09
C SER A 31 -14.70 26.63 9.12
N LYS A 32 -13.59 27.05 9.76
CA LYS A 32 -13.16 28.46 9.79
C LYS A 32 -12.74 29.00 8.42
N VAL A 33 -12.04 28.20 7.61
CA VAL A 33 -11.61 28.59 6.26
C VAL A 33 -12.81 28.89 5.38
N LEU A 34 -13.86 28.06 5.44
CA LEU A 34 -15.07 28.28 4.64
C LEU A 34 -15.85 29.51 5.11
N ALA A 35 -15.96 29.72 6.43
CA ALA A 35 -16.61 30.90 6.98
C ALA A 35 -15.88 32.22 6.60
N GLN A 36 -14.56 32.18 6.47
CA GLN A 36 -13.76 33.35 6.04
C GLN A 36 -13.92 33.64 4.54
N SER A 37 -13.96 32.60 3.68
CA SER A 37 -14.11 32.81 2.23
C SER A 37 -15.44 33.45 1.84
N ASP A 38 -16.49 33.26 2.65
CA ASP A 38 -17.78 33.90 2.42
C ASP A 38 -17.75 35.40 2.79
N ALA A 39 -16.87 35.79 3.73
CA ALA A 39 -16.72 37.15 4.21
C ALA A 39 -15.74 38.00 3.38
N GLU A 40 -14.74 37.38 2.75
CA GLU A 40 -13.71 38.09 1.96
C GLU A 40 -14.23 38.70 0.65
N ASN A 41 -15.45 38.38 0.22
CA ASN A 41 -16.15 39.13 -0.82
C ASN A 41 -16.63 40.53 -0.34
N ALA A 42 -16.48 40.86 0.96
CA ALA A 42 -16.99 42.12 1.52
C ALA A 42 -15.93 43.22 1.71
N VAL A 43 -14.71 42.94 2.20
CA VAL A 43 -13.67 43.97 2.43
C VAL A 43 -12.28 43.30 2.52
N GLU A 44 -11.26 43.91 1.91
CA GLU A 44 -9.84 43.48 1.92
C GLU A 44 -9.34 43.06 3.31
N ALA A 45 -9.39 41.75 3.60
CA ALA A 45 -8.94 41.20 4.88
C ALA A 45 -7.42 40.94 4.85
N LYS A 46 -6.74 41.40 5.91
CA LYS A 46 -5.31 41.15 6.15
C LYS A 46 -5.03 39.64 6.21
N LYS A 47 -4.11 39.17 5.36
CA LYS A 47 -3.60 37.79 5.32
C LYS A 47 -2.98 37.41 6.66
N ASP A 48 -3.75 36.76 7.52
CA ASP A 48 -3.21 36.02 8.66
C ASP A 48 -2.58 34.72 8.12
N ALA A 49 -1.25 34.65 8.10
CA ALA A 49 -0.48 33.55 7.51
C ALA A 49 -0.62 32.21 8.27
N THR A 50 -1.44 32.16 9.32
CA THR A 50 -1.55 31.05 10.28
C THR A 50 -2.57 29.97 9.88
N VAL A 51 -3.42 30.21 8.87
CA VAL A 51 -4.45 29.25 8.45
C VAL A 51 -4.22 28.71 7.03
N ALA A 52 -3.03 28.18 6.75
CA ALA A 52 -2.83 27.45 5.49
C ALA A 52 -3.63 26.13 5.51
N MET A 53 -4.82 26.12 4.91
CA MET A 53 -5.56 24.95 4.44
C MET A 53 -6.29 25.35 3.16
N ASP A 54 -6.11 24.57 2.10
CA ASP A 54 -6.73 24.86 0.81
C ASP A 54 -8.26 24.76 0.93
N ARG A 55 -8.98 25.72 0.34
CA ARG A 55 -10.45 25.73 0.32
C ARG A 55 -11.06 24.41 -0.16
N PRO A 56 -10.64 23.79 -1.28
CA PRO A 56 -11.16 22.49 -1.71
C PRO A 56 -11.01 21.37 -0.66
N VAL A 57 -9.93 21.43 0.13
CA VAL A 57 -9.73 20.47 1.23
C VAL A 57 -10.71 20.72 2.36
N ALA A 58 -10.95 21.99 2.70
CA ALA A 58 -11.92 22.36 3.72
C ALA A 58 -13.34 21.97 3.32
N GLU A 59 -13.72 22.16 2.05
CA GLU A 59 -15.01 21.73 1.48
C GLU A 59 -15.18 20.22 1.61
N ILE A 60 -14.21 19.41 1.17
CA ILE A 60 -14.29 17.94 1.31
C ILE A 60 -14.38 17.48 2.78
N ILE A 61 -13.65 18.13 3.70
CA ILE A 61 -13.65 17.76 5.13
C ILE A 61 -15.02 18.00 5.76
N THR A 62 -15.67 19.11 5.41
CA THR A 62 -16.95 19.54 6.00
C THR A 62 -18.18 19.05 5.25
N ALA A 63 -17.99 18.54 4.02
CA ALA A 63 -19.06 18.03 3.17
C ALA A 63 -19.88 16.91 3.81
N HIS A 64 -21.20 17.00 3.68
CA HIS A 64 -22.13 15.91 3.98
C HIS A 64 -21.93 14.72 3.02
N CYS A 65 -21.76 14.98 1.72
CA CYS A 65 -21.46 13.97 0.71
C CYS A 65 -20.08 14.21 0.09
N LYS A 66 -19.06 13.50 0.57
CA LYS A 66 -17.68 13.66 0.09
C LYS A 66 -17.53 13.37 -1.41
N PRO A 67 -18.10 12.29 -1.98
CA PRO A 67 -18.00 12.04 -3.42
C PRO A 67 -18.70 13.09 -4.27
N LEU A 68 -19.79 13.70 -3.79
CA LEU A 68 -20.48 14.76 -4.53
C LEU A 68 -19.62 16.02 -4.64
N VAL A 69 -19.11 16.52 -3.50
CA VAL A 69 -18.22 17.69 -3.49
C VAL A 69 -16.94 17.42 -4.27
N GLN A 70 -16.44 16.18 -4.25
CA GLN A 70 -15.30 15.81 -5.10
C GLN A 70 -15.65 15.90 -6.59
N ASP A 71 -16.82 15.44 -7.00
CA ASP A 71 -17.22 15.53 -8.40
C ASP A 71 -17.42 16.97 -8.85
N GLU A 72 -18.00 17.82 -8.00
CA GLU A 72 -18.12 19.26 -8.24
C GLU A 72 -16.75 19.93 -8.35
N LEU A 73 -15.80 19.60 -7.48
CA LEU A 73 -14.45 20.18 -7.46
C LEU A 73 -13.59 19.83 -8.68
N TYR A 74 -13.89 18.71 -9.34
CA TYR A 74 -13.12 18.20 -10.48
C TYR A 74 -13.95 18.13 -11.77
N ASP A 75 -15.14 18.74 -11.79
CA ASP A 75 -16.08 18.70 -12.91
C ASP A 75 -16.34 17.28 -13.44
N ASN A 76 -16.40 16.29 -12.54
CA ASN A 76 -16.66 14.90 -12.93
C ASN A 76 -18.13 14.76 -13.36
N PRO A 77 -18.41 14.06 -14.48
CA PRO A 77 -19.78 13.85 -14.92
C PRO A 77 -20.53 12.93 -13.96
N ALA A 78 -21.86 13.06 -13.92
CA ALA A 78 -22.71 12.16 -13.13
C ALA A 78 -22.58 10.69 -13.55
N SER A 79 -22.29 10.45 -14.83
CA SER A 79 -22.00 9.15 -15.41
C SER A 79 -20.81 9.26 -16.35
N ASP A 80 -19.80 8.42 -16.14
CA ASP A 80 -18.68 8.29 -17.08
C ASP A 80 -19.16 7.56 -18.34
N PRO A 81 -18.78 8.02 -19.55
CA PRO A 81 -19.00 7.26 -20.77
C PRO A 81 -18.18 5.97 -20.75
N VAL A 82 -18.75 4.88 -21.26
CA VAL A 82 -18.04 3.60 -21.33
C VAL A 82 -16.86 3.73 -22.29
N CYS A 83 -15.65 3.50 -21.79
CA CYS A 83 -14.45 3.50 -22.62
C CYS A 83 -14.44 2.25 -23.53
N PRO A 84 -14.35 2.40 -24.86
CA PRO A 84 -14.43 1.28 -25.79
C PRO A 84 -13.10 0.50 -25.93
N CYS A 85 -12.05 0.87 -25.21
CA CYS A 85 -10.76 0.20 -25.34
C CYS A 85 -10.80 -1.22 -24.75
N LYS A 86 -10.01 -2.14 -25.34
CA LYS A 86 -9.96 -3.54 -24.90
C LYS A 86 -9.69 -3.70 -23.40
N THR A 87 -8.82 -2.85 -22.85
CA THR A 87 -8.47 -2.87 -21.43
C THR A 87 -9.65 -2.50 -20.53
N CYS A 88 -10.39 -1.43 -20.85
CA CYS A 88 -11.56 -1.03 -20.07
C CYS A 88 -12.74 -1.98 -20.25
N LEU A 89 -12.86 -2.64 -21.41
CA LEU A 89 -13.86 -3.69 -21.60
C LEU A 89 -13.53 -4.94 -20.77
N ALA A 90 -12.24 -5.31 -20.67
CA ALA A 90 -11.79 -6.41 -19.82
C ALA A 90 -11.85 -6.08 -18.32
N PHE A 91 -11.62 -4.82 -17.95
CA PHE A 91 -11.60 -4.32 -16.58
C PHE A 91 -12.45 -3.07 -16.45
N PRO A 92 -13.80 -3.20 -16.48
CA PRO A 92 -14.69 -2.06 -16.42
C PRO A 92 -14.48 -1.27 -15.11
N PRO A 93 -14.57 0.07 -15.14
CA PRO A 93 -14.56 0.87 -13.93
C PRO A 93 -15.66 0.41 -12.95
N ALA A 94 -15.38 0.48 -11.65
CA ALA A 94 -16.40 0.21 -10.64
C ALA A 94 -17.59 1.17 -10.84
N THR A 95 -18.79 0.60 -10.88
CA THR A 95 -20.04 1.36 -10.99
C THR A 95 -20.27 2.15 -9.71
N ARG A 96 -20.81 3.36 -9.86
CA ARG A 96 -21.20 4.18 -8.72
C ARG A 96 -22.37 3.50 -7.99
N PRO A 97 -22.32 3.33 -6.66
CA PRO A 97 -23.46 2.78 -5.93
C PRO A 97 -24.65 3.75 -6.01
N ALA A 98 -25.87 3.22 -6.04
CA ALA A 98 -27.11 4.02 -6.09
C ALA A 98 -27.24 5.00 -4.92
N HIS A 99 -26.66 4.65 -3.76
CA HIS A 99 -26.61 5.49 -2.57
C HIS A 99 -25.16 5.64 -2.09
N CYS A 100 -24.78 6.87 -1.74
CA CYS A 100 -23.46 7.15 -1.19
C CYS A 100 -23.33 6.54 0.22
N ARG A 101 -22.25 5.79 0.44
CA ARG A 101 -21.92 5.17 1.74
C ARG A 101 -20.75 5.87 2.45
N CYS A 102 -20.49 7.15 2.13
CA CYS A 102 -19.46 7.90 2.86
C CYS A 102 -19.96 8.28 4.25
N SER A 103 -19.02 8.54 5.16
CA SER A 103 -19.31 8.80 6.59
C SER A 103 -20.23 9.99 6.88
N GLY A 104 -20.52 10.85 5.89
CA GLY A 104 -21.50 11.94 6.03
C GLY A 104 -22.91 11.57 5.55
N CYS A 105 -23.06 10.80 4.46
CA CYS A 105 -24.37 10.36 3.96
C CYS A 105 -24.95 9.19 4.76
N LEU A 106 -24.08 8.29 5.19
CA LEU A 106 -24.43 7.20 6.08
C LEU A 106 -23.45 7.27 7.24
N PRO A 107 -23.77 8.08 8.28
CA PRO A 107 -22.98 8.12 9.49
C PRO A 107 -22.74 6.70 9.98
N GLU A 108 -21.50 6.43 10.36
CA GLU A 108 -21.13 5.13 10.88
C GLU A 108 -21.99 4.84 12.11
N VAL A 109 -23.01 4.01 11.94
CA VAL A 109 -23.95 3.68 13.02
C VAL A 109 -23.14 2.98 14.10
N SER A 110 -23.16 3.56 15.30
CA SER A 110 -22.41 3.23 16.51
C SER A 110 -21.95 1.77 16.64
N ASP A 111 -20.65 1.59 16.92
CA ASP A 111 -19.87 0.47 17.50
C ASP A 111 -20.24 -1.00 17.23
N GLU A 112 -21.50 -1.37 17.01
CA GLU A 112 -21.95 -2.76 16.80
C GLU A 112 -21.49 -3.33 15.44
N LEU A 113 -21.35 -2.48 14.42
CA LEU A 113 -20.87 -2.90 13.08
C LEU A 113 -19.34 -2.97 12.97
N TYR A 114 -18.62 -2.49 13.98
CA TYR A 114 -17.16 -2.57 14.10
C TYR A 114 -16.72 -3.46 15.24
N ALA A 115 -17.55 -4.44 15.65
CA ALA A 115 -17.04 -5.57 16.42
C ALA A 115 -15.75 -6.02 15.72
N PRO A 116 -14.58 -5.96 16.39
CA PRO A 116 -13.31 -6.24 15.75
C PRO A 116 -13.47 -7.59 15.09
N LEU A 117 -13.25 -7.63 13.76
CA LEU A 117 -13.34 -8.87 12.99
C LEU A 117 -12.67 -9.96 13.84
N PRO A 118 -13.35 -11.09 14.11
CA PRO A 118 -12.84 -12.10 15.01
C PRO A 118 -11.40 -12.37 14.59
N LYS A 119 -10.46 -12.00 15.47
CA LYS A 119 -9.03 -12.05 15.14
C LYS A 119 -8.78 -13.46 14.67
N GLU A 120 -8.51 -13.63 13.38
CA GLU A 120 -8.23 -14.95 12.84
C GLU A 120 -7.11 -15.51 13.70
N LYS A 121 -7.39 -16.66 14.34
CA LYS A 121 -6.39 -17.32 15.15
C LYS A 121 -5.25 -17.61 14.20
N LYS A 122 -4.16 -16.85 14.32
CA LYS A 122 -2.97 -17.05 13.50
C LYS A 122 -2.64 -18.53 13.62
N ALA A 123 -2.51 -19.20 12.47
CA ALA A 123 -2.13 -20.60 12.46
C ALA A 123 -0.89 -20.75 13.35
N PRO A 124 -0.83 -21.80 14.19
CA PRO A 124 0.34 -22.03 15.03
C PRO A 124 1.57 -22.05 14.12
N ASN A 125 2.56 -21.22 14.45
CA ASN A 125 3.80 -21.15 13.67
C ASN A 125 4.40 -22.55 13.58
N GLU A 126 4.55 -23.05 12.35
CA GLU A 126 5.05 -24.39 12.05
C GLU A 126 6.47 -24.64 12.59
N ILE A 127 7.23 -23.56 12.86
CA ILE A 127 8.63 -23.62 13.26
C ILE A 127 8.76 -23.53 14.79
N PRO A 128 9.38 -24.53 15.45
CA PRO A 128 9.69 -24.50 16.88
C PRO A 128 10.52 -23.27 17.23
N GLN A 129 10.28 -22.68 18.41
CA GLN A 129 10.95 -21.46 18.83
C GLN A 129 12.49 -21.58 18.86
N SER A 130 13.01 -22.75 19.23
CA SER A 130 14.46 -23.05 19.25
C SER A 130 15.13 -23.02 17.88
N GLN A 131 14.35 -23.12 16.80
CA GLN A 131 14.85 -23.08 15.42
C GLN A 131 14.66 -21.72 14.76
N ARG A 132 14.06 -20.74 15.45
CA ARG A 132 13.83 -19.42 14.90
C ARG A 132 15.08 -18.58 14.99
N LEU A 133 15.39 -17.87 13.91
CA LEU A 133 16.43 -16.84 13.92
C LEU A 133 16.07 -15.71 14.89
N THR A 134 17.05 -15.24 15.65
CA THR A 134 16.90 -14.04 16.47
C THR A 134 16.79 -12.80 15.57
N LYS A 135 16.26 -11.68 16.10
CA LYS A 135 16.12 -10.44 15.32
C LYS A 135 17.45 -9.94 14.71
N PRO A 136 18.58 -9.92 15.44
CA PRO A 136 19.86 -9.52 14.86
C PRO A 136 20.32 -10.43 13.72
N MET A 137 20.13 -11.75 13.86
CA MET A 137 20.51 -12.72 12.83
C MET A 137 19.67 -12.55 11.56
N LYS A 138 18.37 -12.27 11.70
CA LYS A 138 17.50 -11.95 10.55
C LYS A 138 17.95 -10.67 9.85
N ALA A 139 18.28 -9.62 10.62
CA ALA A 139 18.76 -8.37 10.04
C ALA A 139 20.05 -8.56 9.24
N ALA A 140 21.02 -9.30 9.79
CA ALA A 140 22.25 -9.63 9.08
C ALA A 140 21.99 -10.48 7.81
N GLY A 141 21.11 -11.48 7.90
CA GLY A 141 20.71 -12.29 6.74
C GLY A 141 20.03 -11.46 5.64
N ILE A 142 19.19 -10.50 6.00
CA ILE A 142 18.56 -9.58 5.03
C ILE A 142 19.60 -8.73 4.31
N ILE A 143 20.61 -8.21 5.01
CA ILE A 143 21.70 -7.43 4.39
C ILE A 143 22.42 -8.28 3.33
N GLN A 144 22.76 -9.53 3.66
CA GLN A 144 23.42 -10.44 2.73
C GLN A 144 22.54 -10.78 1.52
N LEU A 145 21.22 -10.93 1.70
CA LEU A 145 20.28 -11.12 0.60
C LEU A 145 20.13 -9.87 -0.29
N GLN A 146 20.26 -8.67 0.29
CA GLN A 146 20.27 -7.41 -0.48
C GLN A 146 21.55 -7.28 -1.32
N GLU A 147 22.71 -7.66 -0.78
CA GLU A 147 23.96 -7.72 -1.54
C GLU A 147 23.88 -8.73 -2.69
N PHE A 148 23.32 -9.91 -2.44
CA PHE A 148 23.06 -10.91 -3.47
C PHE A 148 22.07 -10.42 -4.54
N ARG A 149 21.03 -9.69 -4.16
CA ARG A 149 20.12 -9.05 -5.13
C ARG A 149 20.86 -8.08 -6.05
N LEU A 150 21.77 -7.28 -5.48
CA LEU A 150 22.60 -6.36 -6.25
C LEU A 150 23.53 -7.11 -7.21
N SER A 151 24.14 -8.22 -6.78
CA SER A 151 25.03 -8.99 -7.67
C SER A 151 24.30 -9.52 -8.89
N ILE A 152 23.09 -10.09 -8.73
CA ILE A 152 22.28 -10.55 -9.87
C ILE A 152 21.96 -9.39 -10.83
N TRP A 153 21.59 -8.24 -10.27
CA TRP A 153 21.25 -7.06 -11.07
C TRP A 153 22.45 -6.53 -11.87
N PHE A 154 23.66 -6.58 -11.30
CA PHE A 154 24.89 -6.17 -11.98
C PHE A 154 25.42 -7.18 -13.00
N GLU A 155 25.12 -8.47 -12.83
CA GLU A 155 25.56 -9.52 -13.75
C GLU A 155 24.78 -9.55 -15.07
N GLY A 156 23.54 -9.06 -15.07
CA GLY A 156 22.75 -9.04 -16.28
C GLY A 156 23.14 -7.94 -17.25
N SER A 157 22.77 -8.12 -18.52
CA SER A 157 23.12 -7.16 -19.56
C SER A 157 22.32 -5.85 -19.39
N ASP A 158 23.02 -4.71 -19.48
CA ASP A 158 22.42 -3.36 -19.44
C ASP A 158 21.23 -3.24 -20.42
N LEU A 159 21.30 -3.92 -21.57
CA LEU A 159 20.29 -3.88 -22.62
C LEU A 159 18.97 -4.57 -22.22
N THR A 160 19.03 -5.60 -21.36
CA THR A 160 17.84 -6.36 -20.95
C THR A 160 17.34 -5.97 -19.57
N GLN A 161 18.22 -5.51 -18.69
CA GLN A 161 17.92 -5.33 -17.27
C GLN A 161 17.99 -3.87 -16.78
N GLY A 162 18.53 -2.94 -17.58
CA GLY A 162 18.74 -1.55 -17.15
C GLY A 162 17.48 -0.77 -16.77
N LEU A 163 16.29 -1.24 -17.14
CA LEU A 163 15.00 -0.67 -16.76
C LEU A 163 14.22 -1.50 -15.72
N THR A 164 14.74 -2.67 -15.33
CA THR A 164 14.08 -3.56 -14.38
C THR A 164 14.40 -3.10 -12.96
N PRO A 165 13.40 -2.77 -12.13
CA PRO A 165 13.61 -2.40 -10.73
C PRO A 165 14.30 -3.54 -9.96
N LEU A 166 15.18 -3.20 -9.01
CA LEU A 166 15.87 -4.18 -8.18
C LEU A 166 14.90 -5.10 -7.44
N GLU A 167 13.74 -4.57 -7.05
CA GLU A 167 12.69 -5.29 -6.33
C GLU A 167 12.11 -6.47 -7.13
N GLU A 168 12.23 -6.49 -8.47
CA GLU A 168 11.75 -7.62 -9.28
C GLU A 168 12.64 -8.87 -9.19
N PHE A 169 13.90 -8.70 -8.80
CA PHE A 169 14.83 -9.81 -8.62
C PHE A 169 14.57 -10.51 -7.29
N LEU A 170 14.62 -9.77 -6.18
CA LEU A 170 14.32 -10.33 -4.86
C LEU A 170 13.63 -9.29 -3.99
N PRO A 171 12.28 -9.29 -3.92
CA PRO A 171 11.55 -8.34 -3.09
C PRO A 171 11.85 -8.54 -1.60
N ASP A 172 11.85 -7.46 -0.83
CA ASP A 172 12.11 -7.50 0.61
C ASP A 172 11.13 -8.42 1.37
N VAL A 173 9.88 -8.52 0.90
CA VAL A 173 8.86 -9.42 1.46
C VAL A 173 9.29 -10.89 1.34
N ILE A 174 9.90 -11.26 0.22
CA ILE A 174 10.40 -12.61 -0.02
C ILE A 174 11.68 -12.88 0.78
N MET A 175 12.56 -11.89 0.92
CA MET A 175 13.71 -12.01 1.83
C MET A 175 13.26 -12.27 3.28
N GLN A 176 12.25 -11.53 3.75
CA GLN A 176 11.66 -11.75 5.08
C GLN A 176 11.06 -13.15 5.20
N GLU A 177 10.32 -13.61 4.19
CA GLU A 177 9.76 -14.96 4.19
C GLU A 177 10.85 -16.04 4.25
N LEU A 178 11.93 -15.90 3.48
CA LEU A 178 13.08 -16.82 3.50
C LEU A 178 13.74 -16.85 4.89
N MET A 179 13.88 -15.70 5.55
CA MET A 179 14.43 -15.62 6.91
C MET A 179 13.47 -16.13 7.98
N ASP A 180 12.17 -15.96 7.80
CA ASP A 180 11.15 -16.49 8.70
C ASP A 180 11.05 -18.01 8.60
N ARG A 181 11.21 -18.55 7.38
CA ARG A 181 11.18 -19.99 7.07
C ARG A 181 12.56 -20.63 6.97
N PHE A 182 13.59 -19.97 7.49
CA PHE A 182 14.99 -20.35 7.28
C PHE A 182 15.32 -21.79 7.67
N SER A 183 14.75 -22.30 8.76
CA SER A 183 14.96 -23.70 9.19
C SER A 183 14.32 -24.73 8.28
N LEU A 184 13.28 -24.36 7.53
CA LEU A 184 12.54 -25.25 6.63
C LEU A 184 13.20 -25.42 5.26
N VAL A 185 14.04 -24.47 4.84
CA VAL A 185 14.73 -24.52 3.54
C VAL A 185 15.86 -25.56 3.59
N LYS A 186 15.64 -26.77 3.07
CA LYS A 186 16.63 -27.87 3.13
C LYS A 186 17.24 -28.22 1.78
N THR A 187 16.64 -27.72 0.71
CA THR A 187 17.01 -28.06 -0.68
C THR A 187 16.84 -26.84 -1.60
N VAL A 188 17.43 -26.90 -2.79
CA VAL A 188 17.20 -25.90 -3.86
C VAL A 188 15.72 -25.85 -4.26
N ALA A 189 15.02 -26.99 -4.21
CA ALA A 189 13.59 -27.06 -4.51
C ALA A 189 12.74 -26.23 -3.53
N ASP A 190 13.13 -26.17 -2.25
CA ASP A 190 12.46 -25.32 -1.25
C ASP A 190 12.60 -23.84 -1.59
N VAL A 191 13.81 -23.41 -1.98
CA VAL A 191 14.08 -22.03 -2.43
C VAL A 191 13.25 -21.72 -3.67
N THR A 192 13.30 -22.60 -4.67
CA THR A 192 12.54 -22.48 -5.92
C THR A 192 11.05 -22.30 -5.65
N ARG A 193 10.48 -23.05 -4.70
CA ARG A 193 9.06 -22.93 -4.32
C ARG A 193 8.72 -21.55 -3.74
N VAL A 194 9.62 -20.96 -2.95
CA VAL A 194 9.42 -19.63 -2.34
C VAL A 194 9.55 -18.52 -3.39
N VAL A 195 10.50 -18.64 -4.31
CA VAL A 195 10.78 -17.60 -5.33
C VAL A 195 10.11 -17.85 -6.69
N LYS A 196 9.26 -18.87 -6.82
CA LYS A 196 8.72 -19.37 -8.12
C LYS A 196 8.06 -18.33 -9.03
N ASN A 197 7.61 -17.21 -8.47
CA ASN A 197 6.91 -16.16 -9.21
C ASN A 197 7.83 -14.98 -9.60
N LEU A 198 9.14 -15.08 -9.31
CA LEU A 198 10.12 -14.03 -9.58
C LEU A 198 10.90 -14.39 -10.85
N SER A 199 10.54 -13.77 -11.97
CA SER A 199 11.24 -13.95 -13.24
C SER A 199 12.72 -13.55 -13.17
N GLY A 200 13.05 -12.54 -12.36
CA GLY A 200 14.44 -12.09 -12.15
C GLY A 200 15.33 -13.11 -11.43
N MET A 201 14.75 -14.15 -10.81
CA MET A 201 15.50 -15.23 -10.14
C MET A 201 15.79 -16.44 -11.02
N ALA A 202 15.35 -16.42 -12.29
CA ALA A 202 15.55 -17.54 -13.19
C ALA A 202 17.06 -17.81 -13.38
N GLY A 203 17.53 -18.97 -12.91
CA GLY A 203 18.94 -19.38 -12.97
C GLY A 203 19.72 -19.21 -11.66
N HIS A 204 19.28 -18.34 -10.74
CA HIS A 204 20.04 -18.01 -9.52
C HIS A 204 19.59 -18.79 -8.26
N HIS A 205 18.77 -19.84 -8.43
CA HIS A 205 18.24 -20.64 -7.32
C HIS A 205 19.32 -21.37 -6.52
N GLU A 206 20.35 -21.89 -7.20
CA GLU A 206 21.44 -22.64 -6.57
C GLU A 206 22.34 -21.72 -5.75
N GLU A 207 22.71 -20.56 -6.31
CA GLU A 207 23.51 -19.54 -5.62
C GLU A 207 22.79 -19.01 -4.38
N LEU A 208 21.50 -18.69 -4.49
CA LEU A 208 20.69 -18.28 -3.34
C LEU A 208 20.64 -19.37 -2.27
N TYR A 209 20.49 -20.64 -2.67
CA TYR A 209 20.51 -21.75 -1.72
C TYR A 209 21.87 -21.90 -1.04
N ALA A 210 22.98 -21.76 -1.79
CA ALA A 210 24.33 -21.80 -1.25
C ALA A 210 24.56 -20.69 -0.21
N LEU A 211 24.11 -19.46 -0.50
CA LEU A 211 24.15 -18.34 0.44
C LEU A 211 23.36 -18.64 1.72
N LEU A 212 22.15 -19.20 1.60
CA LEU A 212 21.34 -19.59 2.77
C LEU A 212 22.03 -20.68 3.60
N VAL A 213 22.72 -21.64 2.97
CA VAL A 213 23.51 -22.67 3.66
C VAL A 213 24.70 -22.06 4.40
N GLU A 214 25.37 -21.06 3.82
CA GLU A 214 26.45 -20.33 4.48
C GLU A 214 25.95 -19.58 5.72
N LEU A 215 24.85 -18.83 5.57
CA LEU A 215 24.21 -18.14 6.70
C LEU A 215 23.83 -19.12 7.83
N LYS A 216 23.41 -20.36 7.50
CA LYS A 216 23.14 -21.41 8.50
C LYS A 216 24.39 -21.82 9.27
N ARG A 217 25.53 -21.89 8.60
CA ARG A 217 26.80 -22.24 9.25
C ARG A 217 27.24 -21.12 10.20
N CYS A 218 27.07 -19.86 9.80
CA CYS A 218 27.37 -18.70 10.64
C CYS A 218 26.42 -18.60 11.85
N SER A 219 25.15 -18.93 11.69
CA SER A 219 24.14 -18.86 12.76
C SER A 219 24.34 -19.81 13.94
N ARG A 220 25.18 -20.84 13.78
CA ARG A 220 25.42 -21.89 14.78
C ARG A 220 26.67 -21.63 15.64
N ARG A 221 27.46 -20.63 15.28
CA ARG A 221 28.65 -20.19 16.04
C ARG A 221 28.23 -19.13 17.03
#